data_AF-A0A6C0E0P8-F1
#
_entry.id   AF-A0A6C0E0P8-F1
#
_cell.length_a   1.000
_cell.length_b   1.000
_cell.length_c   1.000
_cell.angle_alpha   90.00
_cell.angle_beta   90.00
_cell.angle_gamma   90.00
#
_symmetry.space_group_name_H-M   'P 1'
#
loop_
_entity.id
_entity.type
_entity.pdbx_description
1 polymer ?
#
loop_
_entity_poly.entity_id
_entity_poly.type
_entity_poly.pdbx_seq_one_letter_code
_entity_poly.pdbx_strand_id
1 'polypeptide(L)'
;MSQLRKNSKKYGSIEVVGLSSLSEISISKNTATQATSITSGVTLNSPAGVVTTVSTSLSTNGTTSFVISNSYIKADSVVLSNIVNYAGSQGSPFVRVQAVTSGSFSIAIRNVDDINALNGAIKIGFAIL
;
A
#
# COMPACT_ATOMS: atom_id res chain seq x y z
N MET A 1 -4.42 -40.58 28.11
CA MET A 1 -3.85 -39.23 27.92
C MET A 1 -4.75 -38.46 26.97
N SER A 2 -5.34 -37.38 27.47
CA SER A 2 -6.32 -36.54 26.76
C SER A 2 -5.66 -35.79 25.60
N GLN A 3 -6.21 -35.89 24.40
CA GLN A 3 -5.75 -35.16 23.22
C GLN A 3 -5.95 -33.65 23.45
N LEU A 4 -4.87 -32.88 23.37
CA LEU A 4 -4.88 -31.41 23.41
C LEU A 4 -5.69 -30.87 22.22
N ARG A 5 -6.97 -30.56 22.44
CA ARG A 5 -7.76 -29.78 21.47
C ARG A 5 -7.34 -28.31 21.55
N LYS A 6 -6.41 -27.89 20.70
CA LYS A 6 -6.14 -26.46 20.46
C LYS A 6 -7.25 -25.89 19.57
N ASN A 7 -8.30 -25.36 20.20
CA ASN A 7 -9.25 -24.50 19.50
C ASN A 7 -8.58 -23.15 19.24
N SER A 8 -8.17 -22.89 18.00
CA SER A 8 -7.75 -21.55 17.58
C SER A 8 -8.80 -20.93 16.66
N LYS A 9 -9.41 -19.82 17.08
CA LYS A 9 -10.07 -18.87 16.18
C LYS A 9 -9.39 -17.52 16.35
N LYS A 10 -9.01 -16.88 15.25
CA LYS A 10 -8.30 -15.60 15.27
C LYS A 10 -8.87 -14.65 14.25
N TYR A 11 -8.99 -13.41 14.69
CA TYR A 11 -9.06 -12.23 13.86
C TYR A 11 -8.00 -11.29 14.40
N GLY A 12 -7.03 -10.90 13.57
CA GLY A 12 -5.99 -9.92 13.92
C GLY A 12 -4.78 -10.41 14.73
N SER A 13 -4.62 -11.72 14.98
CA SER A 13 -3.39 -12.24 15.61
C SER A 13 -2.81 -13.44 14.86
N ILE A 14 -1.47 -13.48 14.76
CA ILE A 14 -0.73 -14.66 14.29
C ILE A 14 -0.18 -15.39 15.52
N GLU A 15 -1.04 -16.20 16.15
CA GLU A 15 -0.57 -17.06 17.26
C GLU A 15 0.08 -18.33 16.69
N VAL A 16 1.29 -18.63 17.10
CA VAL A 16 2.01 -19.81 16.62
C VAL A 16 2.21 -20.70 17.83
N VAL A 17 1.43 -21.76 17.97
CA VAL A 17 1.46 -22.60 19.17
C VAL A 17 2.05 -23.97 18.86
N GLY A 18 3.32 -24.18 19.21
CA GLY A 18 3.98 -25.50 19.17
C GLY A 18 4.65 -25.85 17.84
N LEU A 19 5.04 -24.87 17.02
CA LEU A 19 5.86 -25.11 15.83
C LEU A 19 7.31 -24.69 16.13
N SER A 20 8.22 -25.65 16.24
CA SER A 20 9.66 -25.40 16.44
C SER A 20 10.37 -24.84 15.18
N SER A 21 9.64 -24.52 14.11
CA SER A 21 10.21 -24.16 12.80
C SER A 21 9.27 -23.30 11.94
N LEU A 22 8.82 -22.14 12.42
CA LEU A 22 8.28 -21.13 11.50
C LEU A 22 9.42 -20.36 10.86
N SER A 23 9.57 -20.52 9.54
CA SER A 23 10.61 -19.84 8.76
C SER A 23 10.16 -18.50 8.18
N GLU A 24 8.85 -18.31 7.94
CA GLU A 24 8.31 -17.10 7.33
C GLU A 24 6.81 -16.91 7.65
N ILE A 25 6.38 -15.66 7.72
CA ILE A 25 4.98 -15.24 7.58
C ILE A 25 4.89 -14.40 6.31
N SER A 26 4.13 -14.88 5.32
CA SER A 26 3.94 -14.18 4.05
C SER A 26 2.49 -13.77 3.86
N ILE A 27 2.30 -12.62 3.21
CA ILE A 27 1.01 -12.12 2.73
C ILE A 27 1.12 -12.11 1.21
N SER A 28 0.07 -12.54 0.50
CA SER A 28 0.07 -12.49 -0.96
C SER A 28 0.20 -11.03 -1.42
N LYS A 29 1.11 -10.80 -2.36
CA LYS A 29 1.44 -9.48 -2.89
C LYS A 29 1.27 -9.47 -4.39
N ASN A 30 0.82 -8.35 -4.93
CA ASN A 30 0.79 -8.11 -6.36
C ASN A 30 1.31 -6.71 -6.71
N THR A 31 1.55 -6.44 -7.99
CA THR A 31 2.01 -5.14 -8.47
C THR A 31 1.14 -4.59 -9.59
N ALA A 32 0.98 -3.27 -9.63
CA ALA A 32 0.32 -2.56 -10.73
C ALA A 32 1.13 -1.32 -11.12
N THR A 33 1.00 -0.89 -12.37
CA THR A 33 1.65 0.31 -12.89
C THR A 33 0.61 1.22 -13.52
N GLN A 34 0.63 2.51 -13.19
CA GLN A 34 -0.18 3.52 -13.89
C GLN A 34 0.38 3.76 -15.30
N ALA A 35 -0.48 3.71 -16.31
CA ALA A 35 -0.07 3.85 -17.70
C ALA A 35 0.01 5.31 -18.20
N THR A 36 -0.91 6.18 -17.75
CA THR A 36 -1.17 7.46 -18.41
C THR A 36 -1.03 8.69 -17.51
N SER A 37 -1.60 8.67 -16.31
CA SER A 37 -1.56 9.80 -15.38
C SER A 37 -1.32 9.35 -13.94
N ILE A 38 -0.70 10.22 -13.15
CA ILE A 38 -0.53 9.99 -11.71
C ILE A 38 -1.85 10.04 -10.93
N THR A 39 -2.89 10.63 -11.51
CA THR A 39 -4.26 10.65 -10.96
C THR A 39 -5.10 9.46 -11.40
N SER A 40 -4.63 8.65 -12.35
CA SER A 40 -5.39 7.49 -12.84
C SER A 40 -5.48 6.42 -11.75
N GLY A 41 -6.70 5.95 -11.48
CA GLY A 41 -6.87 4.83 -10.57
C GLY A 41 -6.23 3.54 -11.09
N VAL A 42 -5.94 2.62 -10.18
CA VAL A 42 -5.45 1.27 -10.51
C VAL A 42 -6.29 0.21 -9.81
N THR A 43 -6.42 -0.96 -10.43
CA THR A 43 -7.04 -2.13 -9.79
C THR A 43 -5.94 -3.09 -9.37
N LEU A 44 -5.90 -3.44 -8.08
CA LEU A 44 -4.97 -4.42 -7.55
C LEU A 44 -5.67 -5.23 -6.44
N ASN A 45 -6.21 -6.40 -6.79
CA ASN A 45 -6.94 -7.25 -5.84
C ASN A 45 -5.97 -8.18 -5.09
N SER A 46 -5.31 -7.65 -4.06
CA SER A 46 -4.39 -8.41 -3.20
C SER A 46 -4.29 -7.76 -1.81
N PRO A 47 -4.14 -8.54 -0.71
CA PRO A 47 -4.06 -7.99 0.65
C PRO A 47 -2.82 -7.11 0.88
N ALA A 48 -1.79 -7.23 0.05
CA ALA A 48 -0.66 -6.30 0.01
C ALA A 48 -0.21 -6.08 -1.44
N GLY A 49 0.56 -5.02 -1.69
CA GLY A 49 1.07 -4.79 -3.03
C GLY A 49 1.92 -3.56 -3.21
N VAL A 50 2.40 -3.38 -4.44
CA VAL A 50 3.17 -2.20 -4.86
C VAL A 50 2.55 -1.60 -6.11
N VAL A 51 2.17 -0.33 -6.04
CA VAL A 51 1.76 0.46 -7.20
C VAL A 51 2.94 1.31 -7.66
N THR A 52 3.32 1.21 -8.92
CA THR A 52 4.28 2.11 -9.56
C THR A 52 3.52 3.21 -10.29
N THR A 53 3.73 4.47 -9.93
CA THR A 53 3.11 5.59 -10.65
C THR A 53 3.75 5.76 -12.01
N VAL A 54 3.06 6.42 -12.93
CA VAL A 54 3.74 7.03 -14.09
C VAL A 54 4.71 8.09 -13.56
N SER A 55 5.81 8.34 -14.28
CA SER A 55 6.67 9.49 -13.99
C SER A 55 5.86 10.78 -14.10
N THR A 56 5.98 11.66 -13.12
CA THR A 56 5.24 12.92 -13.09
C THR A 56 6.14 14.08 -12.73
N SER A 57 5.69 15.28 -13.12
CA SER A 57 6.14 16.53 -12.53
C SER A 57 5.06 17.08 -11.62
N LEU A 58 5.29 16.98 -10.31
CA LEU A 58 4.43 17.57 -9.30
C LEU A 58 5.16 18.77 -8.71
N SER A 59 4.56 19.95 -8.84
CA SER A 59 5.15 21.21 -8.36
C SER A 59 5.50 21.16 -6.87
N THR A 60 6.32 22.10 -6.43
CA THR A 60 6.62 22.30 -5.00
C THR A 60 5.32 22.47 -4.22
N ASN A 61 5.23 21.83 -3.06
CA ASN A 61 4.02 21.78 -2.23
C ASN A 61 2.75 21.25 -2.91
N GLY A 62 2.86 20.74 -4.14
CA GLY A 62 1.76 20.18 -4.91
C GLY A 62 1.25 18.91 -4.27
N THR A 63 -0.06 18.67 -4.37
CA THR A 63 -0.71 17.45 -3.89
C THR A 63 -1.62 16.89 -4.97
N THR A 64 -1.54 15.59 -5.18
CA THR A 64 -2.41 14.84 -6.10
C THR A 64 -2.87 13.55 -5.42
N SER A 65 -3.86 12.89 -5.98
CA SER A 65 -4.36 11.62 -5.44
C SER A 65 -4.90 10.72 -6.53
N PHE A 66 -4.89 9.42 -6.26
CA PHE A 66 -5.57 8.42 -7.08
C PHE A 66 -6.17 7.32 -6.21
N VAL A 67 -7.09 6.56 -6.79
CA VAL A 67 -7.80 5.46 -6.12
C VAL A 67 -7.17 4.12 -6.48
N ILE A 68 -7.03 3.25 -5.50
CA ILE A 68 -6.68 1.84 -5.66
C ILE A 68 -7.95 1.02 -5.39
N SER A 69 -8.50 0.41 -6.43
CA SER A 69 -9.60 -0.55 -6.34
C SER A 69 -9.06 -1.91 -5.91
N ASN A 70 -9.59 -2.45 -4.82
CA ASN A 70 -9.11 -3.68 -4.21
C ASN A 70 -10.24 -4.40 -3.45
N SER A 71 -10.63 -5.58 -3.91
CA SER A 71 -11.71 -6.39 -3.33
C SER A 71 -11.44 -6.92 -1.92
N TYR A 72 -10.22 -6.78 -1.39
CA TYR A 72 -9.87 -7.18 -0.02
C TYR A 72 -10.14 -6.06 1.00
N ILE A 73 -10.36 -4.83 0.54
CA ILE A 73 -10.68 -3.70 1.43
C ILE A 73 -12.13 -3.79 1.91
N LYS A 74 -12.30 -3.67 3.22
CA LYS A 74 -13.59 -3.44 3.87
C LYS A 74 -13.63 -2.01 4.43
N ALA A 75 -14.81 -1.56 4.85
CA ALA A 75 -14.98 -0.22 5.41
C ALA A 75 -14.21 -0.02 6.74
N ASP A 76 -13.91 -1.11 7.46
CA ASP A 76 -13.16 -1.13 8.72
C ASP A 76 -11.68 -1.51 8.55
N SER A 77 -11.20 -1.71 7.32
CA SER A 77 -9.81 -2.06 7.06
C SER A 77 -8.85 -0.95 7.47
N VAL A 78 -7.70 -1.34 8.04
CA VAL A 78 -6.57 -0.42 8.24
C VAL A 78 -5.60 -0.59 7.07
N VAL A 79 -5.36 0.49 6.35
CA VAL A 79 -4.39 0.50 5.23
C VAL A 79 -3.12 1.19 5.68
N LEU A 80 -2.01 0.46 5.61
CA LEU A 80 -0.67 1.02 5.81
C LEU A 80 -0.03 1.20 4.44
N SER A 81 0.50 2.39 4.17
CA SER A 81 1.18 2.69 2.91
C SER A 81 2.52 3.36 3.14
N ASN A 82 3.51 3.04 2.30
CA ASN A 82 4.81 3.69 2.34
C ASN A 82 5.38 3.86 0.92
N ILE A 83 6.29 4.81 0.77
CA ILE A 83 7.13 4.86 -0.43
C ILE A 83 8.17 3.75 -0.31
N VAL A 84 8.19 2.86 -1.30
CA VAL A 84 9.18 1.78 -1.44
C VAL A 84 10.39 2.29 -2.21
N ASN A 85 10.17 3.13 -3.21
CA ASN A 85 11.23 3.74 -4.01
C ASN A 85 10.73 5.00 -4.70
N TYR A 86 11.62 5.96 -4.92
CA TYR A 86 11.40 7.09 -5.81
C TYR A 86 12.49 7.08 -6.88
N ALA A 87 12.10 7.02 -8.16
CA ALA A 87 13.04 6.95 -9.29
C ALA A 87 13.49 8.33 -9.80
N GLY A 88 12.95 9.41 -9.21
CA GLY A 88 13.37 10.77 -9.54
C GLY A 88 14.60 11.19 -8.74
N SER A 89 15.24 12.27 -9.19
CA SER A 89 16.41 12.88 -8.57
C SER A 89 16.12 14.21 -7.87
N GLN A 90 14.89 14.73 -8.04
CA GLN A 90 14.47 16.03 -7.53
C GLN A 90 13.12 15.93 -6.81
N GLY A 91 12.90 16.85 -5.87
CA GLY A 91 11.71 16.88 -5.04
C GLY A 91 11.68 15.76 -3.99
N SER A 92 10.70 15.83 -3.09
CA SER A 92 10.60 14.91 -1.96
C SER A 92 9.16 14.39 -1.87
N PRO A 93 8.88 13.17 -2.35
CA PRO A 93 7.54 12.62 -2.29
C PRO A 93 7.18 12.18 -0.87
N PHE A 94 5.94 12.46 -0.48
CA PHE A 94 5.28 11.97 0.71
C PHE A 94 3.95 11.33 0.32
N VAL A 95 3.59 10.22 0.96
CA VAL A 95 2.31 9.53 0.73
C VAL A 95 1.51 9.39 2.01
N ARG A 96 0.19 9.51 1.90
CA ARG A 96 -0.74 9.13 2.97
C ARG A 96 -1.99 8.48 2.38
N VAL A 97 -2.57 7.56 3.14
CA VAL A 97 -3.94 7.10 2.88
C VAL A 97 -4.90 8.24 3.20
N GLN A 98 -5.76 8.60 2.25
CA GLN A 98 -6.68 9.72 2.39
C GLN A 98 -8.10 9.26 2.74
N ALA A 99 -8.57 8.16 2.15
CA ALA A 99 -9.87 7.56 2.45
C ALA A 99 -9.82 6.04 2.25
N VAL A 100 -10.60 5.31 3.05
CA VAL A 100 -10.81 3.87 2.91
C VAL A 100 -12.32 3.64 2.86
N THR A 101 -12.76 2.93 1.83
CA THR A 101 -14.17 2.56 1.62
C THR A 101 -14.19 1.11 1.14
N SER A 102 -15.27 0.37 1.40
CA SER A 102 -15.38 -1.01 0.91
C SER A 102 -15.00 -1.12 -0.58
N GLY A 103 -14.05 -2.01 -0.88
CA GLY A 103 -13.54 -2.23 -2.24
C GLY A 103 -12.48 -1.24 -2.75
N SER A 104 -12.09 -0.21 -1.98
CA SER A 104 -11.05 0.75 -2.44
C SER A 104 -10.42 1.62 -1.34
N PHE A 105 -9.28 2.20 -1.63
CA PHE A 105 -8.72 3.30 -0.84
C PHE A 105 -8.06 4.32 -1.76
N SER A 106 -7.92 5.57 -1.30
CA SER A 106 -7.19 6.61 -2.02
C SER A 106 -5.86 6.92 -1.36
N ILE A 107 -4.84 7.12 -2.18
CA ILE A 107 -3.53 7.61 -1.75
C ILE A 107 -3.39 9.05 -2.22
N ALA A 108 -3.04 9.94 -1.30
CA ALA A 108 -2.55 11.27 -1.62
C ALA A 108 -1.02 11.25 -1.71
N ILE A 109 -0.50 11.82 -2.79
CA ILE A 109 0.93 12.09 -2.99
C ILE A 109 1.13 13.58 -2.85
N ARG A 110 2.05 13.99 -2.00
CA ARG A 110 2.48 15.39 -1.86
C ARG A 110 3.97 15.50 -2.16
N ASN A 111 4.36 16.53 -2.90
CA ASN A 111 5.74 16.97 -2.93
C ASN A 111 5.98 17.89 -1.74
N VAL A 112 6.81 17.49 -0.79
CA VAL A 112 7.15 18.29 0.41
C VAL A 112 8.44 19.09 0.23
N ASP A 113 9.04 19.05 -0.96
CA ASP A 113 10.16 19.93 -1.32
C ASP A 113 9.63 21.34 -1.68
N ASP A 114 10.31 22.35 -1.17
CA ASP A 114 9.96 23.76 -1.36
C ASP A 114 10.59 24.40 -2.62
N ILE A 115 11.56 23.72 -3.24
CA ILE A 115 12.37 24.24 -4.34
C ILE A 115 12.10 23.47 -5.63
N ASN A 116 12.14 22.14 -5.59
CA ASN A 116 12.15 21.31 -6.78
C ASN A 116 10.83 20.53 -6.95
N ALA A 117 10.36 20.47 -8.20
CA ALA A 117 9.28 19.57 -8.57
C ALA A 117 9.74 18.11 -8.51
N LEU A 118 8.80 17.18 -8.32
CA LEU A 118 9.05 15.77 -8.58
C LEU A 118 9.39 15.58 -10.08
N ASN A 119 10.13 14.55 -10.42
CA ASN A 119 10.56 14.27 -11.80
C ASN A 119 10.68 12.78 -12.12
N GLY A 120 10.07 11.91 -11.32
CA GLY A 120 10.18 10.46 -11.52
C GLY A 120 8.98 9.67 -11.00
N ALA A 121 8.97 8.39 -11.30
CA ALA A 121 7.96 7.44 -10.82
C ALA A 121 8.16 7.12 -9.34
N ILE A 122 7.06 6.90 -8.62
CA ILE A 122 7.04 6.52 -7.22
C ILE A 122 6.50 5.09 -7.12
N LYS A 123 7.21 4.22 -6.40
CA LYS A 123 6.71 2.91 -5.99
C LYS A 123 6.09 3.03 -4.61
N ILE A 124 4.81 2.77 -4.50
CA ILE A 124 4.02 2.89 -3.27
C ILE A 124 3.61 1.49 -2.84
N GLY A 125 4.15 1.04 -1.72
CA GLY A 125 3.78 -0.20 -1.07
C GLY A 125 2.56 -0.01 -0.18
N PHE A 126 1.72 -1.03 -0.08
CA PHE A 126 0.64 -1.06 0.90
C PHE A 126 0.40 -2.46 1.47
N ALA A 127 -0.23 -2.49 2.64
CA ALA A 127 -0.80 -3.68 3.27
C ALA A 127 -2.17 -3.36 3.87
N ILE A 128 -3.08 -4.32 3.82
CA ILE A 128 -4.44 -4.27 4.35
C ILE A 128 -4.50 -5.15 5.59
N LEU A 129 -5.01 -4.59 6.69
CA LEU A 129 -5.22 -5.27 7.97
C LEU A 129 -6.71 -5.34 8.30
#